data_AF-A0A938GMV3-F1
#
_entry.id   AF-A0A938GMV3-F1
#
_cell.length_a   1.000
_cell.length_b   1.000
_cell.length_c   1.000
_cell.angle_alpha   90.00
_cell.angle_beta   90.00
_cell.angle_gamma   90.00
#
_symmetry.space_group_name_H-M   'P 1'
#
loop_
_entity.id
_entity.type
_entity.pdbx_description
1 polymer ?
#
loop_
_entity_poly.entity_id
_entity_poly.type
_entity_poly.pdbx_seq_one_letter_code
_entity_poly.pdbx_strand_id
1 'polypeptide(L)'
;MKRPLTVVAVGGVMLVIGLFAGAFFQNARSGYHFRLLEERDYASTLGTVKWSCFTETVGFPFLDPEKTMISVGNRTIYKAQRDFQENDPHARNIETSGNSISWEDGDYRYHLTMQEVTNGEPVGASNRSQPSRSETNSTSVAAGSDR
;
A
#
# COMPACT_ATOMS: atom_id res chain seq x y z
N MET A 1 -37.51 46.75 -26.90
CA MET A 1 -36.21 46.60 -26.21
C MET A 1 -36.07 45.36 -25.32
N LYS A 2 -37.13 44.55 -25.08
CA LYS A 2 -37.03 43.37 -24.18
C LYS A 2 -36.31 42.15 -24.80
N ARG A 3 -36.51 41.88 -26.09
CA ARG A 3 -35.91 40.75 -26.82
C ARG A 3 -34.37 40.71 -26.85
N PRO A 4 -33.64 41.81 -27.13
CA PRO A 4 -32.18 41.77 -27.12
C PRO A 4 -31.61 41.56 -25.71
N LEU A 5 -32.28 42.09 -24.67
CA LEU A 5 -31.90 41.89 -23.27
C LEU A 5 -32.01 40.41 -22.86
N THR A 6 -33.06 39.71 -23.29
CA THR A 6 -33.24 38.28 -23.03
C THR A 6 -32.16 37.43 -23.69
N VAL A 7 -31.78 37.74 -24.93
CA VAL A 7 -30.73 36.98 -25.66
C VAL A 7 -29.37 37.16 -24.99
N VAL A 8 -29.03 38.38 -24.57
CA VAL A 8 -27.78 38.65 -23.83
C VAL A 8 -27.78 37.94 -22.48
N ALA A 9 -28.90 37.95 -21.75
CA ALA A 9 -29.01 37.25 -20.47
C ALA A 9 -28.85 35.73 -20.62
N VAL A 10 -29.51 35.11 -21.61
CA VAL A 10 -29.38 33.68 -21.88
C VAL A 10 -27.96 33.32 -22.32
N GLY A 11 -27.35 34.12 -23.19
CA GLY A 11 -25.95 33.95 -23.59
C GLY A 11 -24.98 34.05 -22.41
N GLY A 12 -25.20 35.02 -21.51
CA GLY A 12 -24.43 35.16 -20.28
C GLY A 12 -24.58 33.95 -19.36
N VAL A 13 -25.79 33.45 -19.16
CA VAL A 13 -26.04 32.25 -18.34
C VAL A 13 -25.37 31.01 -18.94
N MET A 14 -25.48 30.79 -20.25
CA MET A 14 -24.84 29.65 -20.91
C MET A 14 -23.32 29.70 -20.84
N LEU A 15 -22.73 30.90 -20.97
CA LEU A 15 -21.30 31.09 -20.81
C LEU A 15 -20.83 30.78 -19.39
N VAL A 16 -21.57 31.26 -18.38
CA VAL A 16 -21.29 30.97 -16.98
C VAL A 16 -21.38 29.47 -16.70
N ILE A 17 -22.44 28.79 -17.17
CA ILE A 17 -22.60 27.34 -17.04
C ILE A 17 -21.43 26.60 -17.71
N GLY A 18 -21.03 27.01 -18.93
CA GLY A 18 -19.92 26.39 -19.65
C GLY A 18 -18.58 26.49 -18.93
N LEU A 19 -18.28 27.65 -18.33
CA LEU A 19 -17.06 27.85 -17.54
C LEU A 19 -17.05 26.96 -16.29
N PHE A 20 -18.16 26.89 -15.55
CA PHE A 20 -18.25 26.04 -14.36
C PHE A 20 -18.24 24.55 -14.70
N ALA A 21 -18.92 24.14 -15.78
CA ALA A 21 -18.91 22.77 -16.25
C ALA A 21 -17.52 22.32 -16.70
N GLY A 22 -16.76 23.18 -17.39
CA GLY A 22 -15.39 22.90 -17.80
C GLY A 22 -14.44 22.73 -16.61
N ALA A 23 -14.50 23.65 -15.64
CA ALA A 23 -13.70 23.57 -14.42
C ALA A 23 -14.05 22.32 -13.58
N PHE A 24 -15.34 22.02 -13.44
CA PHE A 24 -15.80 20.81 -12.76
C PHE A 24 -15.33 19.54 -13.47
N PHE A 25 -15.43 19.47 -14.80
CA PHE A 25 -14.98 18.32 -15.58
C PHE A 25 -13.46 18.12 -15.49
N GLN A 26 -12.67 19.20 -15.50
CA GLN A 26 -11.23 19.10 -15.28
C GLN A 26 -10.90 18.61 -13.87
N ASN A 27 -11.54 19.16 -12.85
CA ASN A 27 -11.34 18.72 -11.46
C ASN A 27 -11.76 17.25 -11.29
N ALA A 28 -12.90 16.84 -11.84
CA ALA A 28 -13.32 15.45 -11.81
C ALA A 28 -12.44 14.53 -12.65
N ARG A 29 -11.68 15.02 -13.64
CA ARG A 29 -10.79 14.20 -14.47
C ARG A 29 -9.37 14.06 -13.91
N SER A 30 -8.85 15.10 -13.25
CA SER A 30 -7.47 15.14 -12.77
C SER A 30 -7.34 15.36 -11.27
N GLY A 31 -8.46 15.48 -10.56
CA GLY A 31 -8.52 15.64 -9.12
C GLY A 31 -8.04 14.38 -8.42
N TYR A 32 -7.25 14.57 -7.37
CA TYR A 32 -6.92 13.51 -6.44
C TYR A 32 -7.97 13.49 -5.33
N HIS A 33 -8.67 12.37 -5.21
CA HIS A 33 -9.71 12.16 -4.22
C HIS A 33 -9.23 11.14 -3.21
N PHE A 34 -9.08 11.58 -1.97
CA PHE A 34 -8.74 10.72 -0.84
C PHE A 34 -9.86 10.77 0.18
N ARG A 35 -10.27 9.61 0.66
CA ARG A 35 -11.25 9.49 1.74
C ARG A 35 -10.80 8.41 2.71
N LEU A 36 -10.47 8.82 3.92
CA LEU A 36 -10.24 7.91 5.03
C LEU A 36 -11.57 7.31 5.49
N LEU A 37 -11.59 5.99 5.66
CA LEU A 37 -12.75 5.24 6.14
C LEU A 37 -12.55 4.83 7.60
N GLU A 38 -11.38 4.28 7.91
CA GLU A 38 -11.03 3.82 9.25
C GLU A 38 -9.54 4.01 9.53
N GLU A 39 -9.20 4.27 10.80
CA GLU A 39 -7.82 4.35 11.28
C GLU A 39 -7.73 3.66 12.64
N ARG A 40 -6.63 2.91 12.86
CA ARG A 40 -6.33 2.24 14.12
C ARG A 40 -4.84 2.38 14.43
N ASP A 41 -4.55 2.62 15.70
CA ASP A 41 -3.18 2.78 16.19
C ASP A 41 -2.79 1.60 17.08
N TYR A 42 -1.59 1.07 16.86
CA TYR A 42 -0.99 -0.02 17.62
C TYR A 42 0.32 0.45 18.23
N ALA A 43 0.50 0.22 19.52
CA ALA A 43 1.72 0.59 20.23
C ALA A 43 2.85 -0.41 19.92
N SER A 44 4.01 0.07 19.47
CA SER A 44 5.22 -0.72 19.27
C SER A 44 6.43 0.00 19.86
N THR A 45 7.51 -0.75 20.14
CA THR A 45 8.77 -0.17 20.62
C THR A 45 9.45 0.71 19.58
N LEU A 46 9.06 0.59 18.31
CA LEU A 46 9.57 1.41 17.18
C LEU A 46 8.77 2.69 16.95
N GLY A 47 7.78 2.96 17.80
CA GLY A 47 6.80 4.03 17.63
C GLY A 47 5.42 3.51 17.25
N THR A 48 4.45 4.41 17.16
CA THR A 48 3.07 4.05 16.83
C THR A 48 2.98 3.48 15.41
N VAL A 49 2.44 2.28 15.32
CA VAL A 49 2.06 1.64 14.06
C VAL A 49 0.64 2.08 13.74
N LYS A 50 0.46 2.76 12.61
CA LYS A 50 -0.84 3.18 12.11
C LYS A 50 -1.34 2.23 11.05
N TRP A 51 -2.54 1.74 11.24
CA TRP A 51 -3.32 1.04 10.22
C TRP A 51 -4.40 1.99 9.71
N SER A 52 -4.61 2.06 8.41
CA SER A 52 -5.63 2.89 7.80
C SER A 52 -6.31 2.18 6.64
N CYS A 53 -7.63 2.32 6.57
CA CYS A 53 -8.45 1.94 5.42
C CYS A 53 -8.98 3.21 4.75
N PHE A 54 -8.79 3.33 3.44
CA PHE A 54 -9.16 4.53 2.68
C PHE A 54 -9.46 4.21 1.21
N THR A 55 -10.17 5.09 0.53
CA THR A 55 -10.27 5.10 -0.93
C THR A 55 -9.37 6.20 -1.49
N GLU A 56 -8.67 5.91 -2.58
CA GLU A 56 -7.79 6.86 -3.25
C GLU A 56 -7.94 6.74 -4.76
N THR A 57 -8.33 7.85 -5.38
CA THR A 57 -8.66 7.96 -6.80
C THR A 57 -7.94 9.14 -7.44
N VAL A 58 -7.53 8.98 -8.69
CA VAL A 58 -7.17 10.09 -9.57
C VAL A 58 -8.21 10.17 -10.67
N GLY A 59 -8.89 11.32 -10.77
CA GLY A 59 -10.00 11.51 -11.68
C GLY A 59 -11.33 11.14 -11.06
N PHE A 60 -12.24 10.54 -11.84
CA PHE A 60 -13.63 10.41 -11.42
C PHE A 60 -13.74 9.43 -10.26
N PRO A 61 -14.23 9.86 -9.08
CA PRO A 61 -14.39 9.00 -7.91
C PRO A 61 -15.60 8.07 -8.12
N PHE A 62 -15.40 6.98 -8.84
CA PHE A 62 -16.43 5.99 -9.14
C PHE A 62 -15.91 4.61 -8.77
N LEU A 63 -16.54 4.00 -7.76
CA LEU A 63 -16.35 2.60 -7.38
C LEU A 63 -14.88 2.19 -7.17
N ASP A 64 -14.04 3.12 -6.73
CA ASP A 64 -12.65 2.79 -6.45
C ASP A 64 -12.58 1.84 -5.26
N PRO A 65 -11.79 0.76 -5.39
CA PRO A 65 -11.65 -0.21 -4.34
C PRO A 65 -10.98 0.42 -3.12
N GLU A 66 -11.40 -0.06 -1.95
CA GLU A 66 -10.75 0.30 -0.70
C GLU A 66 -9.29 -0.17 -0.69
N LYS A 67 -8.46 0.61 -0.01
CA LYS A 67 -7.03 0.38 0.14
C LYS A 67 -6.72 0.31 1.62
N THR A 68 -5.74 -0.51 1.95
CA THR A 68 -5.20 -0.59 3.31
C THR A 68 -3.74 -0.17 3.31
N MET A 69 -3.36 0.63 4.31
CA MET A 69 -1.99 1.05 4.53
C MET A 69 -1.59 0.83 5.98
N ILE A 70 -0.39 0.30 6.17
CA ILE A 70 0.28 0.21 7.48
C ILE A 70 1.52 1.09 7.43
N SER A 71 1.62 1.98 8.42
CA SER A 71 2.72 2.95 8.55
C SER A 71 3.33 2.91 9.94
N VAL A 72 4.62 3.19 10.04
CA VAL A 72 5.37 3.32 11.30
C VAL A 72 6.06 4.68 11.28
N GLY A 73 5.63 5.59 12.16
CA GLY A 73 6.01 6.99 12.07
C GLY A 73 5.67 7.59 10.70
N ASN A 74 6.68 8.09 9.98
CA ASN A 74 6.51 8.69 8.64
C ASN A 74 6.75 7.70 7.48
N ARG A 75 6.88 6.40 7.76
CA ARG A 75 7.21 5.38 6.75
C ARG A 75 6.03 4.46 6.52
N THR A 76 5.61 4.32 5.27
CA THR A 76 4.70 3.26 4.86
C THR A 76 5.46 1.96 4.68
N ILE A 77 5.06 0.93 5.42
CA ILE A 77 5.66 -0.41 5.33
C ILE A 77 4.81 -1.38 4.50
N TYR A 78 3.52 -1.08 4.35
CA TYR A 78 2.59 -1.86 3.56
C TYR A 78 1.52 -0.95 2.96
N LYS A 79 1.21 -1.13 1.68
CA LYS A 79 0.05 -0.53 1.02
C LYS A 79 -0.45 -1.52 -0.02
N ALA A 80 -1.72 -1.88 0.08
CA ALA A 80 -2.37 -2.73 -0.91
C ALA A 80 -3.68 -2.12 -1.37
N GLN A 81 -3.93 -2.27 -2.67
CA GLN A 81 -5.18 -1.95 -3.34
C GLN A 81 -5.69 -3.25 -3.94
N ARG A 82 -6.95 -3.59 -3.70
CA ARG A 82 -7.56 -4.81 -4.22
C ARG A 82 -8.40 -4.53 -5.47
N ASP A 83 -8.73 -5.60 -6.20
CA ASP A 83 -9.57 -5.49 -7.39
C ASP A 83 -11.04 -5.35 -7.01
N PHE A 84 -11.81 -4.69 -7.88
CA PHE A 84 -13.23 -4.45 -7.70
C PHE A 84 -14.01 -5.78 -7.72
N GLN A 85 -14.27 -6.38 -6.55
CA GLN A 85 -15.25 -7.45 -6.20
C GLN A 85 -14.82 -8.35 -5.02
N GLU A 86 -13.65 -8.13 -4.42
CA GLU A 86 -13.22 -8.96 -3.29
C GLU A 86 -13.89 -8.52 -1.99
N ASN A 87 -14.60 -9.46 -1.34
CA ASN A 87 -15.56 -9.18 -0.26
C ASN A 87 -14.90 -8.73 1.06
N ASP A 88 -13.64 -9.14 1.29
CA ASP A 88 -12.74 -8.66 2.36
C ASP A 88 -11.46 -9.51 2.30
N PRO A 89 -10.31 -8.92 1.95
CA PRO A 89 -9.33 -8.86 3.03
C PRO A 89 -8.49 -7.58 3.01
N HIS A 90 -8.91 -6.64 3.86
CA HIS A 90 -7.99 -5.63 4.37
C HIS A 90 -6.86 -6.30 5.14
N ALA A 91 -5.72 -5.60 5.27
CA ALA A 91 -4.72 -6.04 6.24
C ALA A 91 -5.39 -6.14 7.61
N ARG A 92 -5.32 -7.30 8.25
CA ARG A 92 -6.01 -7.59 9.51
C ARG A 92 -5.09 -8.35 10.45
N ASN A 93 -5.58 -8.56 11.68
CA ASN A 93 -4.83 -9.24 12.74
C ASN A 93 -3.43 -8.62 12.93
N ILE A 94 -3.41 -7.29 13.04
CA ILE A 94 -2.17 -6.54 13.26
C ILE A 94 -1.65 -6.87 14.65
N GLU A 95 -0.46 -7.46 14.70
CA GLU A 95 0.24 -7.80 15.93
C GLU A 95 1.57 -7.08 15.98
N THR A 96 1.88 -6.47 17.11
CA THR A 96 3.12 -5.75 17.35
C THR A 96 3.83 -6.39 18.54
N SER A 97 5.08 -6.82 18.33
CA SER A 97 5.90 -7.43 19.39
C SER A 97 7.33 -6.93 19.30
N GLY A 98 7.74 -6.13 20.29
CA GLY A 98 9.04 -5.46 20.26
C GLY A 98 9.23 -4.68 18.96
N ASN A 99 10.30 -5.01 18.24
CA ASN A 99 10.69 -4.42 16.96
C ASN A 99 10.10 -5.15 15.74
N SER A 100 9.10 -5.98 15.94
CA SER A 100 8.42 -6.72 14.89
C SER A 100 6.95 -6.36 14.79
N ILE A 101 6.44 -6.43 13.57
CA ILE A 101 5.03 -6.28 13.24
C ILE A 101 4.64 -7.41 12.29
N SER A 102 3.43 -7.95 12.48
CA SER A 102 2.83 -8.91 11.56
C SER A 102 1.39 -8.56 11.24
N TRP A 103 0.98 -8.96 10.04
CA TRP A 103 -0.39 -8.80 9.55
C TRP A 103 -0.69 -9.89 8.53
N GLU A 104 -1.96 -10.09 8.23
CA GLU A 104 -2.39 -10.92 7.09
C GLU A 104 -3.27 -10.09 6.16
N ASP A 105 -3.19 -10.34 4.86
CA ASP A 105 -3.97 -9.66 3.82
C ASP A 105 -5.00 -10.59 3.14
N GLY A 106 -5.33 -11.69 3.82
CA GLY A 106 -6.23 -12.73 3.34
C GLY A 106 -5.56 -13.82 2.50
N ASP A 107 -4.51 -13.48 1.75
CA ASP A 107 -3.77 -14.41 0.90
C ASP A 107 -2.46 -14.87 1.56
N TYR A 108 -1.78 -13.95 2.24
CA TYR A 108 -0.50 -14.18 2.88
C TYR A 108 -0.46 -13.60 4.30
N ARG A 109 0.42 -14.18 5.11
CA ARG A 109 0.83 -13.63 6.39
C ARG A 109 2.22 -13.03 6.27
N TYR A 110 2.34 -11.77 6.65
CA TYR A 110 3.56 -11.01 6.60
C TYR A 110 4.13 -10.84 8.01
N HIS A 111 5.45 -10.95 8.11
CA HIS A 111 6.20 -10.65 9.31
C HIS A 111 7.34 -9.72 8.93
N LEU A 112 7.39 -8.54 9.54
CA LEU A 112 8.42 -7.54 9.33
C LEU A 112 9.12 -7.25 10.66
N THR A 113 10.42 -7.50 10.70
CA THR A 113 11.30 -7.07 11.78
C THR A 113 12.10 -5.87 11.31
N MET A 114 12.09 -4.78 12.07
CA MET A 114 12.85 -3.57 11.75
C MET A 114 13.95 -3.37 12.78
N GLN A 115 15.09 -2.87 12.32
CA GLN A 115 16.23 -2.51 13.16
C GLN A 115 16.58 -1.06 12.87
N GLU A 116 16.76 -0.27 13.92
CA GLU A 116 17.23 1.10 13.78
C GLU A 116 18.71 1.08 13.39
N VAL A 117 19.03 1.63 12.21
CA VAL A 117 20.41 1.76 11.77
C VAL A 117 20.89 3.13 12.21
N THR A 118 21.89 3.17 13.09
CA THR A 118 22.55 4.43 13.44
C THR A 118 23.45 4.83 12.26
N ASN A 119 23.37 6.09 11.80
CA ASN A 119 24.20 6.60 10.71
C ASN A 119 25.69 6.36 11.03
N GLY A 120 26.29 5.34 10.41
CA GLY A 120 27.67 4.91 10.67
C GLY A 120 27.90 3.40 10.67
N GLU A 121 26.86 2.56 10.66
CA GLU A 121 27.03 1.10 10.56
C GLU A 121 27.28 0.69 9.10
N PRO A 122 28.41 0.04 8.76
CA PRO A 122 28.60 -0.53 7.44
C PRO A 122 27.55 -1.63 7.23
N VAL A 123 26.80 -1.55 6.14
CA VAL A 123 25.94 -2.62 5.63
C VAL A 123 26.81 -3.85 5.37
N GLY A 124 26.98 -4.72 6.36
CA GLY A 124 28.03 -5.73 6.27
C GLY A 124 28.20 -6.64 7.49
N ALA A 125 27.13 -7.22 8.03
CA ALA A 125 27.21 -8.46 8.79
C ALA A 125 25.90 -9.24 8.70
N SER A 126 25.51 -9.60 7.47
CA SER A 126 24.66 -10.78 7.29
C SER A 126 25.44 -11.97 7.85
N ASN A 127 25.19 -12.32 9.11
CA ASN A 127 25.38 -13.68 9.62
C ASN A 127 24.44 -14.59 8.81
N ARG A 128 24.83 -14.85 7.56
CA ARG A 128 24.35 -15.98 6.79
C ARG A 128 25.09 -17.17 7.40
N SER A 129 24.53 -17.68 8.49
CA SER A 129 24.77 -19.04 8.93
C SER A 129 24.32 -19.94 7.77
N GLN A 130 25.22 -20.19 6.80
CA GLN A 130 25.08 -21.31 5.89
C GLN A 130 24.91 -22.54 6.78
N PRO A 131 23.88 -23.38 6.57
CA PRO A 131 23.92 -24.70 7.16
C PRO A 131 25.17 -25.40 6.60
N SER A 132 26.13 -25.66 7.49
CA SER A 132 27.27 -26.55 7.26
C SER A 132 26.73 -27.88 6.78
N ARG A 133 26.80 -28.11 5.47
CA ARG A 133 26.56 -29.41 4.87
C ARG A 133 27.75 -30.29 5.24
N SER A 134 27.64 -30.98 6.37
CA SER A 134 28.57 -32.02 6.77
C SER A 134 28.36 -33.24 5.87
N GLU A 135 28.89 -33.18 4.65
CA GLU A 135 29.15 -34.38 3.85
C GLU A 135 30.54 -34.91 4.23
N THR A 136 30.57 -35.74 5.27
CA THR A 136 31.71 -36.59 5.59
C THR A 136 31.25 -38.04 5.54
N ASN A 137 31.51 -38.71 4.41
CA ASN A 137 32.04 -40.07 4.37
C ASN A 137 32.26 -40.47 2.92
N SER A 138 33.50 -40.40 2.42
CA SER A 138 34.51 -41.48 2.50
C SER A 138 34.34 -42.49 1.37
N THR A 139 35.08 -42.23 0.29
CA THR A 139 35.44 -43.16 -0.79
C THR A 139 36.20 -44.38 -0.23
N SER A 140 35.79 -45.59 -0.61
CA SER A 140 36.63 -46.81 -0.83
C SER A 140 35.67 -47.98 -1.18
N VAL A 141 35.87 -48.97 -2.06
CA VAL A 141 37.00 -49.56 -2.81
C VAL A 141 36.41 -50.24 -4.08
N ALA A 142 37.19 -50.31 -5.16
CA ALA A 142 36.90 -51.09 -6.36
C ALA A 142 37.26 -52.58 -6.20
N ALA A 143 36.45 -53.51 -6.72
CA ALA A 143 36.91 -54.81 -7.25
C ALA A 143 35.79 -55.57 -8.01
N GLY A 144 36.07 -55.90 -9.29
CA GLY A 144 35.59 -57.00 -10.18
C GLY A 144 34.17 -57.58 -10.06
N SER A 145 33.62 -58.33 -11.01
CA SER A 145 34.13 -59.04 -12.17
C SER A 145 32.91 -59.56 -12.94
N ASP A 146 33.03 -59.63 -14.26
CA ASP A 146 32.23 -60.32 -15.28
C ASP A 146 31.09 -61.27 -14.84
N ARG A 147 29.92 -61.06 -15.45
CA ARG A 147 29.18 -62.09 -16.21
C ARG A 147 28.11 -61.50 -17.10
#